data_AF-A0A9E0T1E5-F1
#
_entry.id   AF-A0A9E0T1E5-F1
#
_cell.length_a   1.000
_cell.length_b   1.000
_cell.length_c   1.000
_cell.angle_alpha   90.00
_cell.angle_beta   90.00
_cell.angle_gamma   90.00
#
_symmetry.space_group_name_H-M   'P 1'
#
loop_
_entity.id
_entity.type
_entity.pdbx_description
1 polymer ?
#
loop_
_entity_poly.entity_id
_entity_poly.type
_entity_poly.pdbx_seq_one_letter_code
_entity_poly.pdbx_strand_id
1 'polypeptide(L)'
;MSQAIPAINAPPAPNRPASPHAGVPYGDRVAFVVELAKRLHNYGTTAQRLEGAIGAVARRLGLRCHPWSNPTGLILSFSDAATASPLHDTTQVIRLEPGGVDLNKLCAADAIAEDVMAGRSDLRHGAAALHALDVPLGRPWLALETLCFGLLSASVAGLLRNSWADIISAGLIGLMVGALQWASIGRPRMQEAGEAIAAFVATLLAAAIATFLIPLTTKTVVIAAIIVLMPGLSLTNAVSELSSQHLVSGMARFGGALATLIKLTFGTVAAMQLVRVLGWRPHEAVEHRVGAWVEWAALLVSAYTFAVLFRAARRDYLLVIASAVFGYLVTRWVGSRLGNDAGVFFGSMAISAASNVYARWARRPGALVRVPGIVLLVPGSVSFRSLTFVLERDLMLGLNTAVAVLSVLVALVAGVLFGNLLVSARRNL
;
A
#
# COMPACT_ATOMS: atom_id res chain seq x y z
N MET A 1 55.07 -17.69 -35.41
CA MET A 1 54.34 -16.40 -35.42
C MET A 1 53.08 -16.56 -34.57
N SER A 2 53.13 -16.13 -33.32
CA SER A 2 51.94 -15.88 -32.50
C SER A 2 52.32 -14.75 -31.55
N GLN A 3 51.88 -13.54 -31.87
CA GLN A 3 52.20 -12.32 -31.12
C GLN A 3 51.37 -12.30 -29.83
N ALA A 4 52.04 -12.14 -28.69
CA ALA A 4 51.41 -11.83 -27.43
C ALA A 4 50.86 -10.39 -27.47
N ILE A 5 49.56 -10.25 -27.23
CA ILE A 5 48.89 -8.95 -27.07
C ILE A 5 49.28 -8.39 -25.69
N PRO A 6 49.86 -7.19 -25.58
CA PRO A 6 50.21 -6.60 -24.28
C PRO A 6 48.94 -6.14 -23.55
N ALA A 7 48.88 -6.44 -22.26
CA ALA A 7 47.82 -5.98 -21.37
C ALA A 7 47.78 -4.44 -21.34
N ILE A 8 46.65 -3.87 -21.75
CA ILE A 8 46.38 -2.44 -21.65
C ILE A 8 46.23 -2.12 -20.16
N ASN A 9 47.21 -1.42 -19.59
CA ASN A 9 47.14 -0.82 -18.25
C ASN A 9 45.96 0.15 -18.20
N ALA A 10 44.84 -0.29 -17.61
CA ALA A 10 43.74 0.59 -17.27
C ALA A 10 44.24 1.63 -16.25
N PRO A 11 43.91 2.92 -16.41
CA PRO A 11 44.30 3.95 -15.45
C PRO A 11 43.70 3.62 -14.06
N PRO A 12 44.41 3.92 -12.96
CA PRO A 12 43.87 3.72 -11.61
C PRO A 12 42.55 4.51 -11.49
N ALA A 13 41.51 3.83 -11.00
CA ALA A 13 40.22 4.44 -10.78
C ALA A 13 40.39 5.71 -9.92
N PRO A 14 39.70 6.82 -10.25
CA PRO A 14 39.83 8.06 -9.49
C PRO A 14 39.53 7.79 -8.01
N ASN A 15 40.42 8.28 -7.14
CA ASN A 15 40.35 8.18 -5.69
C ASN A 15 38.93 8.55 -5.22
N ARG A 16 38.07 7.55 -5.04
CA ARG A 16 36.80 7.74 -4.37
C ARG A 16 37.14 8.08 -2.92
N PRO A 17 36.55 9.13 -2.34
CA PRO A 17 36.76 9.41 -0.92
C PRO A 17 36.48 8.12 -0.15
N ALA A 18 37.43 7.71 0.70
CA ALA A 18 37.29 6.51 1.51
C ALA A 18 35.94 6.57 2.22
N SER A 19 35.13 5.50 2.09
CA SER A 19 33.83 5.47 2.77
C SER A 19 34.07 5.70 4.27
N PRO A 20 33.31 6.56 4.95
CA PRO A 20 33.52 6.88 6.36
C PRO A 20 33.50 5.63 7.27
N HIS A 21 32.98 4.51 6.76
CA HIS A 21 32.85 3.23 7.45
C HIS A 21 33.85 2.16 6.99
N ALA A 22 34.92 2.53 6.25
CA ALA A 22 35.91 1.57 5.74
C ALA A 22 36.66 0.80 6.84
N GLY A 23 36.80 1.40 8.03
CA GLY A 23 37.41 0.76 9.20
C GLY A 23 36.45 -0.09 10.05
N VAL A 24 35.18 -0.16 9.69
CA VAL A 24 34.16 -0.90 10.46
C VAL A 24 34.10 -2.36 9.99
N PRO A 25 34.04 -3.35 10.90
CA PRO A 25 34.03 -4.76 10.52
C PRO A 25 32.95 -5.09 9.49
N TYR A 26 33.28 -5.97 8.53
CA TYR A 26 32.37 -6.42 7.49
C TYR A 26 31.01 -6.89 8.05
N GLY A 27 31.04 -7.68 9.13
CA GLY A 27 29.83 -8.19 9.80
C GLY A 27 28.91 -7.09 10.30
N ASP A 28 29.44 -6.03 10.90
CA ASP A 28 28.64 -4.91 11.44
C ASP A 28 27.96 -4.13 10.30
N ARG A 29 28.66 -3.95 9.17
CA ARG A 29 28.12 -3.32 7.96
C ARG A 29 26.98 -4.16 7.36
N VAL A 30 27.18 -5.48 7.24
CA VAL A 30 26.14 -6.41 6.76
C VAL A 30 24.93 -6.42 7.69
N ALA A 31 25.16 -6.52 9.00
CA ALA A 31 24.10 -6.56 10.01
C ALA A 31 23.19 -5.33 9.93
N PHE A 32 23.76 -4.13 9.82
CA PHE A 32 22.97 -2.90 9.67
C PHE A 32 22.09 -2.92 8.40
N VAL A 33 22.64 -3.33 7.25
CA VAL A 33 21.89 -3.39 5.99
C VAL A 33 20.76 -4.40 6.07
N VAL A 34 21.01 -5.58 6.67
CA VAL A 34 19.99 -6.60 6.91
C VAL A 34 18.85 -6.05 7.77
N GLU A 35 19.17 -5.32 8.82
CA GLU A 35 18.21 -4.80 9.80
C GLU A 35 17.37 -3.65 9.22
N LEU A 36 17.98 -2.82 8.37
CA LEU A 36 17.26 -1.83 7.56
C LEU A 36 16.32 -2.51 6.55
N ALA A 37 16.78 -3.56 5.86
CA ALA A 37 15.99 -4.26 4.85
C ALA A 37 14.72 -4.90 5.44
N LYS A 38 14.83 -5.56 6.59
CA LYS A 38 13.67 -6.13 7.31
C LYS A 38 12.63 -5.07 7.64
N ARG A 39 13.05 -3.90 8.09
CA ARG A 39 12.14 -2.80 8.46
C ARG A 39 11.48 -2.14 7.26
N LEU A 40 12.25 -1.82 6.23
CA LEU A 40 11.68 -1.28 4.99
C LEU A 40 10.67 -2.24 4.37
N HIS A 41 10.92 -3.55 4.47
CA HIS A 41 9.97 -4.59 4.08
C HIS A 41 8.68 -4.51 4.90
N ASN A 42 8.80 -4.51 6.24
CA ASN A 42 7.66 -4.47 7.16
C ASN A 42 6.85 -3.17 7.10
N TYR A 43 7.45 -2.05 6.65
CA TYR A 43 6.78 -0.75 6.52
C TYR A 43 6.09 -0.55 5.15
N GLY A 44 5.95 -1.61 4.36
CA GLY A 44 5.11 -1.64 3.17
C GLY A 44 5.79 -1.13 1.89
N THR A 45 7.12 -1.15 1.84
CA THR A 45 7.87 -0.73 0.65
C THR A 45 7.71 -1.74 -0.50
N THR A 46 7.61 -1.26 -1.74
CA THR A 46 7.61 -2.12 -2.94
C THR A 46 8.99 -2.76 -3.14
N ALA A 47 9.05 -3.93 -3.76
CA ALA A 47 10.30 -4.67 -3.99
C ALA A 47 11.32 -3.81 -4.74
N GLN A 48 10.89 -3.15 -5.82
CA GLN A 48 11.72 -2.25 -6.61
C GLN A 48 12.38 -1.14 -5.77
N ARG A 49 11.62 -0.53 -4.86
CA ARG A 49 12.14 0.54 -4.01
C ARG A 49 13.04 -0.01 -2.91
N LEU A 50 12.63 -1.09 -2.27
CA LEU A 50 13.42 -1.73 -1.23
C LEU A 50 14.78 -2.20 -1.76
N GLU A 51 14.81 -2.96 -2.85
CA GLU A 51 16.04 -3.46 -3.47
C GLU A 51 16.95 -2.29 -3.88
N GLY A 52 16.36 -1.28 -4.50
CA GLY A 52 17.09 -0.09 -4.88
C GLY A 52 17.65 0.71 -3.70
N ALA A 53 16.94 0.76 -2.56
CA ALA A 53 17.35 1.46 -1.35
C ALA A 53 18.52 0.73 -0.68
N ILE A 54 18.37 -0.59 -0.52
CA ILE A 54 19.39 -1.46 0.06
C ILE A 54 20.66 -1.48 -0.77
N GLY A 55 20.55 -1.53 -2.11
CA GLY A 55 21.71 -1.40 -2.99
C GLY A 55 22.40 -0.03 -2.91
N ALA A 56 21.68 1.05 -2.61
CA ALA A 56 22.27 2.38 -2.41
C ALA A 56 23.01 2.48 -1.07
N VAL A 57 22.39 2.02 0.02
CA VAL A 57 22.97 2.02 1.36
C VAL A 57 24.21 1.11 1.42
N ALA A 58 24.10 -0.12 0.91
CA ALA A 58 25.22 -1.06 0.86
C ALA A 58 26.45 -0.47 0.16
N ARG A 59 26.27 0.15 -1.02
CA ARG A 59 27.37 0.81 -1.76
C ARG A 59 28.02 1.93 -0.96
N ARG A 60 27.25 2.71 -0.20
CA ARG A 60 27.78 3.78 0.66
C ARG A 60 28.58 3.25 1.84
N LEU A 61 28.26 2.04 2.31
CA LEU A 61 28.99 1.33 3.35
C LEU A 61 30.17 0.49 2.80
N GLY A 62 30.47 0.58 1.49
CA GLY A 62 31.55 -0.22 0.89
C GLY A 62 31.22 -1.70 0.74
N LEU A 63 29.93 -2.04 0.62
CA LEU A 63 29.45 -3.39 0.33
C LEU A 63 28.87 -3.47 -1.08
N ARG A 64 29.00 -4.62 -1.73
CA ARG A 64 28.19 -4.99 -2.89
C ARG A 64 27.06 -5.87 -2.39
N CYS A 65 25.82 -5.41 -2.53
CA CYS A 65 24.63 -6.15 -2.14
C CYS A 65 23.78 -6.42 -3.37
N HIS A 66 23.38 -7.68 -3.54
CA HIS A 66 22.38 -8.11 -4.52
C HIS A 66 21.12 -8.52 -3.75
N PRO A 67 20.21 -7.56 -3.50
CA PRO A 67 18.98 -7.85 -2.80
C PRO A 67 17.96 -8.48 -3.76
N TRP A 68 17.24 -9.46 -3.26
CA TRP A 68 16.05 -9.99 -3.91
C TRP A 68 14.91 -10.04 -2.89
N SER A 69 13.86 -9.28 -3.17
CA SER A 69 12.72 -9.10 -2.26
C SER A 69 11.45 -9.69 -2.85
N ASN A 70 10.69 -10.36 -2.00
CA ASN A 70 9.29 -10.71 -2.26
C ASN A 70 8.45 -10.41 -1.00
N PRO A 71 7.11 -10.41 -1.07
CA PRO A 71 6.23 -10.07 0.06
C PRO A 71 6.36 -10.96 1.30
N THR A 72 7.08 -12.08 1.22
CA THR A 72 7.19 -13.07 2.30
C THR A 72 8.64 -13.37 2.70
N GLY A 73 9.58 -12.54 2.26
CA GLY A 73 10.99 -12.72 2.61
C GLY A 73 11.97 -11.96 1.73
N LEU A 74 13.22 -12.00 2.16
CA LEU A 74 14.37 -11.35 1.54
C LEU A 74 15.49 -12.37 1.36
N ILE A 75 16.17 -12.28 0.22
CA ILE A 75 17.47 -12.93 -0.01
C ILE A 75 18.46 -11.80 -0.26
N LEU A 76 19.47 -11.69 0.60
CA LEU A 76 20.48 -10.63 0.54
C LEU A 76 21.86 -11.28 0.41
N SER A 77 22.47 -11.11 -0.75
CA SER A 77 23.83 -11.60 -1.01
C SER A 77 24.83 -10.44 -0.96
N PHE A 78 25.87 -10.58 -0.16
CA PHE A 78 26.86 -9.55 0.13
C PHE A 78 28.26 -9.99 -0.29
N SER A 79 29.06 -9.05 -0.80
CA SER A 79 30.52 -9.16 -0.87
C SER A 79 31.18 -7.86 -0.46
N ASP A 80 32.38 -7.95 0.11
CA ASP A 80 33.15 -6.74 0.43
C ASP A 80 33.62 -6.07 -0.87
N ALA A 81 33.40 -4.75 -0.99
CA ALA A 81 33.84 -4.03 -2.17
C ALA A 81 35.37 -3.95 -2.30
N ALA A 82 36.09 -4.09 -1.17
CA ALA A 82 37.55 -4.11 -1.13
C ALA A 82 38.15 -5.42 -1.67
N THR A 83 37.40 -6.52 -1.61
CA THR A 83 37.86 -7.83 -2.07
C THR A 83 37.53 -7.99 -3.56
N ALA A 84 38.53 -8.36 -4.38
CA ALA A 84 38.35 -8.58 -5.82
C ALA A 84 37.72 -9.96 -6.16
N SER A 85 36.99 -10.56 -5.22
CA SER A 85 36.32 -11.85 -5.43
C SER A 85 35.04 -11.67 -6.25
N PRO A 86 34.80 -12.51 -7.27
CA PRO A 86 33.52 -12.55 -7.97
C PRO A 86 32.42 -13.25 -7.15
N LEU A 87 32.76 -13.96 -6.06
CA LEU A 87 31.82 -14.69 -5.22
C LEU A 87 31.24 -13.78 -4.12
N HIS A 88 30.03 -14.12 -3.68
CA HIS A 88 29.44 -13.53 -2.48
C HIS A 88 30.00 -14.18 -1.22
N ASP A 89 30.44 -13.36 -0.27
CA ASP A 89 31.02 -13.82 1.00
C ASP A 89 29.92 -14.25 1.98
N THR A 90 28.72 -13.68 1.88
CA THR A 90 27.61 -14.00 2.80
C THR A 90 26.26 -13.86 2.09
N THR A 91 25.41 -14.88 2.23
CA THR A 91 24.01 -14.85 1.79
C THR A 91 23.08 -15.02 2.98
N GLN A 92 22.15 -14.10 3.16
CA GLN A 92 21.13 -14.14 4.21
C GLN A 92 19.78 -14.45 3.58
N VAL A 93 19.12 -15.49 4.08
CA VAL A 93 17.74 -15.85 3.71
C VAL A 93 16.84 -15.56 4.90
N ILE A 94 15.93 -14.60 4.73
CA ILE A 94 15.12 -14.05 5.83
C ILE A 94 13.65 -14.25 5.49
N ARG A 95 12.94 -15.04 6.28
CA ARG A 95 11.48 -15.17 6.19
C ARG A 95 10.83 -14.01 6.92
N LEU A 96 9.91 -13.31 6.26
CA LEU A 96 9.16 -12.20 6.83
C LEU A 96 7.67 -12.37 6.51
N GLU A 97 6.82 -11.83 7.38
CA GLU A 97 5.40 -11.70 7.09
C GLU A 97 5.16 -10.48 6.18
N PRO A 98 4.11 -10.48 5.35
CA PRO A 98 3.75 -9.32 4.54
C PRO A 98 3.56 -8.06 5.39
N GLY A 99 4.40 -7.05 5.14
CA GLY A 99 4.34 -5.76 5.82
C GLY A 99 3.13 -4.90 5.43
N GLY A 100 2.69 -4.05 6.37
CA GLY A 100 1.67 -3.02 6.14
C GLY A 100 2.29 -1.64 5.92
N VAL A 101 1.51 -0.69 5.38
CA VAL A 101 1.99 0.70 5.19
C VAL A 101 2.15 1.38 6.55
N ASP A 102 3.37 1.81 6.87
CA ASP A 102 3.65 2.67 8.03
C ASP A 102 4.53 3.84 7.60
N LEU A 103 3.90 4.96 7.25
CA LEU A 103 4.60 6.12 6.68
C LEU A 103 5.51 6.82 7.70
N ASN A 104 5.15 6.81 8.99
CA ASN A 104 5.98 7.39 10.03
C ASN A 104 7.27 6.57 10.22
N LYS A 105 7.16 5.24 10.39
CA LYS A 105 8.33 4.39 10.56
C LYS A 105 9.18 4.32 9.29
N LEU A 106 8.57 4.36 8.10
CA LEU A 106 9.30 4.47 6.84
C LEU A 106 10.16 5.73 6.78
N CYS A 107 9.59 6.89 7.14
CA CYS A 107 10.35 8.14 7.19
C CYS A 107 11.46 8.12 8.24
N ALA A 108 11.21 7.51 9.41
CA ALA A 108 12.21 7.40 10.46
C ALA A 108 13.37 6.49 10.04
N ALA A 109 13.08 5.34 9.43
CA ALA A 109 14.11 4.43 8.92
C ALA A 109 14.95 5.06 7.79
N ASP A 110 14.33 5.80 6.87
CA ASP A 110 15.04 6.57 5.84
C ASP A 110 15.97 7.63 6.46
N ALA A 111 15.50 8.38 7.45
CA ALA A 111 16.32 9.36 8.15
C ALA A 111 17.52 8.72 8.86
N ILE A 112 17.32 7.60 9.56
CA ILE A 112 18.40 6.85 10.22
C ILE A 112 19.42 6.35 9.18
N ALA A 113 18.95 5.79 8.06
CA ALA A 113 19.83 5.33 6.99
C ALA A 113 20.66 6.49 6.40
N GLU A 114 20.07 7.67 6.21
CA GLU A 114 20.79 8.86 5.70
C GLU A 114 21.81 9.38 6.72
N ASP A 115 21.49 9.39 8.01
CA ASP A 115 22.44 9.78 9.08
C ASP A 115 23.65 8.86 9.13
N VAL A 116 23.42 7.55 9.01
CA VAL A 116 24.49 6.55 8.95
C VAL A 116 25.32 6.70 7.67
N MET A 117 24.67 6.81 6.50
CA MET A 117 25.38 6.97 5.22
C MET A 117 26.21 8.26 5.15
N ALA A 118 25.77 9.32 5.84
CA ALA A 118 26.48 10.58 5.93
C ALA A 118 27.57 10.61 7.02
N GLY A 119 27.71 9.54 7.81
CA GLY A 119 28.66 9.47 8.92
C GLY A 119 28.29 10.33 10.13
N ARG A 120 27.03 10.79 10.24
CA ARG A 120 26.51 11.53 11.40
C ARG A 120 26.16 10.60 12.57
N SER A 121 25.85 9.34 12.27
CA SER A 121 25.63 8.27 13.24
C SER A 121 26.54 7.08 12.89
N ASP A 122 27.05 6.40 13.91
CA ASP A 122 27.70 5.11 13.69
C ASP A 122 26.66 4.01 13.38
N LEU A 123 27.13 2.82 12.97
CA LEU A 123 26.28 1.68 12.62
C LEU A 123 25.55 1.08 13.82
N ARG A 124 26.16 1.09 15.01
CA ARG A 124 25.59 0.47 16.21
C ARG A 124 24.44 1.28 16.77
N HIS A 125 24.63 2.59 16.89
CA HIS A 125 23.58 3.55 17.24
C HIS A 125 22.49 3.57 16.16
N GLY A 126 22.86 3.50 14.88
CA GLY A 126 21.90 3.38 13.78
C GLY A 126 21.02 2.13 13.90
N ALA A 127 21.62 0.96 14.17
CA ALA A 127 20.89 -0.29 14.39
C ALA A 127 20.00 -0.22 15.64
N ALA A 128 20.50 0.32 16.74
CA ALA A 128 19.72 0.52 17.97
C ALA A 128 18.52 1.47 17.75
N ALA A 129 18.71 2.54 16.99
CA ALA A 129 17.65 3.47 16.62
C ALA A 129 16.59 2.80 15.74
N LEU A 130 16.99 1.92 14.82
CA LEU A 130 16.05 1.11 14.04
C LEU A 130 15.25 0.18 14.97
N HIS A 131 15.89 -0.52 15.91
CA HIS A 131 15.20 -1.37 16.89
C HIS A 131 14.20 -0.59 17.77
N ALA A 132 14.52 0.65 18.12
CA ALA A 132 13.62 1.50 18.88
C ALA A 132 12.32 1.86 18.12
N LEU A 133 12.25 1.65 16.79
CA LEU A 133 11.03 1.83 16.01
C LEU A 133 10.04 0.67 16.15
N ASP A 134 10.45 -0.48 16.70
CA ASP A 134 9.61 -1.70 16.75
C ASP A 134 8.65 -1.73 17.94
N VAL A 135 8.41 -0.58 18.57
CA VAL A 135 7.45 -0.45 19.67
C VAL A 135 6.03 -0.77 19.16
N PRO A 136 5.30 -1.66 19.85
CA PRO A 136 3.93 -2.00 19.49
C PRO A 136 2.99 -0.82 19.77
N LEU A 137 1.90 -0.75 19.00
CA LEU A 137 0.91 0.29 19.16
C LEU A 137 0.10 0.08 20.44
N GLY A 138 -0.12 1.17 21.18
CA GLY A 138 -0.93 1.16 22.39
C GLY A 138 -2.43 1.03 22.09
N ARG A 139 -3.19 0.63 23.12
CA ARG A 139 -4.67 0.59 23.09
C ARG A 139 -5.37 1.86 22.56
N PRO A 140 -4.97 3.09 22.93
CA PRO A 140 -5.62 4.29 22.38
C PRO A 140 -5.44 4.43 20.87
N TRP A 141 -4.33 3.95 20.32
CA TRP A 141 -4.13 3.93 18.88
C TRP A 141 -5.07 2.94 18.20
N LEU A 142 -5.22 1.73 18.76
CA LEU A 142 -6.15 0.72 18.24
C LEU A 142 -7.60 1.24 18.26
N ALA A 143 -8.00 1.95 19.31
CA ALA A 143 -9.32 2.57 19.38
C ALA A 143 -9.52 3.64 18.30
N LEU A 144 -8.50 4.48 18.05
CA LEU A 144 -8.53 5.47 16.97
C LEU A 144 -8.59 4.79 15.59
N GLU A 145 -7.83 3.71 15.39
CA GLU A 145 -7.86 2.90 14.16
C GLU A 145 -9.26 2.32 13.92
N THR A 146 -9.90 1.74 14.94
CA THR A 146 -11.30 1.27 14.85
C THR A 146 -12.28 2.39 14.51
N LEU A 147 -12.15 3.58 15.13
CA LEU A 147 -12.97 4.74 14.80
C LEU A 147 -12.78 5.16 13.34
N CYS A 148 -11.54 5.12 12.86
CA CYS A 148 -11.18 5.40 11.48
C CYS A 148 -11.79 4.39 10.49
N PHE A 149 -11.98 3.11 10.85
CA PHE A 149 -12.72 2.20 9.98
C PHE A 149 -14.16 2.69 9.76
N GLY A 150 -14.86 3.09 10.83
CA GLY A 150 -16.22 3.64 10.71
C GLY A 150 -16.26 4.95 9.93
N LEU A 151 -15.35 5.89 10.22
CA LEU A 151 -15.28 7.17 9.50
C LEU A 151 -14.96 6.96 8.01
N LEU A 152 -14.05 6.04 7.66
CA LEU A 152 -13.76 5.75 6.26
C LEU A 152 -15.00 5.19 5.58
N SER A 153 -15.67 4.21 6.18
CA SER A 153 -16.86 3.59 5.60
C SER A 153 -18.00 4.59 5.38
N ALA A 154 -18.27 5.46 6.37
CA ALA A 154 -19.24 6.54 6.22
C ALA A 154 -18.83 7.51 5.09
N SER A 155 -17.56 7.91 5.05
CA SER A 155 -17.05 8.83 4.02
C SER A 155 -17.11 8.22 2.61
N VAL A 156 -16.86 6.92 2.44
CA VAL A 156 -16.95 6.26 1.13
C VAL A 156 -18.40 6.21 0.65
N ALA A 157 -19.37 5.94 1.53
CA ALA A 157 -20.79 6.06 1.20
C ALA A 157 -21.17 7.52 0.85
N GLY A 158 -20.59 8.51 1.55
CA GLY A 158 -20.79 9.94 1.27
C GLY A 158 -20.18 10.41 -0.05
N LEU A 159 -19.01 9.89 -0.42
CA LEU A 159 -18.36 10.14 -1.72
C LEU A 159 -19.20 9.62 -2.89
N LEU A 160 -19.91 8.51 -2.69
CA LEU A 160 -20.86 7.97 -3.67
C LEU A 160 -22.20 8.71 -3.67
N ARG A 161 -22.35 9.73 -2.81
CA ARG A 161 -23.56 10.55 -2.65
C ARG A 161 -24.81 9.74 -2.32
N ASN A 162 -24.65 8.65 -1.56
CA ASN A 162 -25.76 7.84 -1.05
C ASN A 162 -26.59 8.61 -0.01
N SER A 163 -27.70 8.02 0.43
CA SER A 163 -28.56 8.62 1.45
C SER A 163 -27.86 8.73 2.82
N TRP A 164 -28.37 9.57 3.71
CA TRP A 164 -27.87 9.64 5.09
C TRP A 164 -27.99 8.30 5.82
N ALA A 165 -29.05 7.52 5.53
CA ALA A 165 -29.23 6.18 6.08
C ALA A 165 -28.09 5.25 5.67
N ASP A 166 -27.68 5.29 4.39
CA ASP A 166 -26.55 4.50 3.89
C ASP A 166 -25.23 4.94 4.52
N ILE A 167 -25.01 6.25 4.66
CA ILE A 167 -23.79 6.83 5.25
C ILE A 167 -23.62 6.40 6.71
N ILE A 168 -24.69 6.55 7.51
CA ILE A 168 -24.67 6.19 8.93
C ILE A 168 -24.53 4.68 9.09
N SER A 169 -25.29 3.89 8.31
CA SER A 169 -25.23 2.43 8.37
C SER A 169 -23.85 1.91 7.97
N ALA A 170 -23.26 2.43 6.88
CA ALA A 170 -21.90 2.08 6.47
C ALA A 170 -20.89 2.43 7.57
N GLY A 171 -21.03 3.59 8.22
CA GLY A 171 -20.16 3.99 9.32
C GLY A 171 -20.23 3.09 10.54
N LEU A 172 -21.44 2.71 10.98
CA LEU A 172 -21.63 1.80 12.10
C LEU A 172 -21.11 0.40 11.81
N ILE A 173 -21.36 -0.12 10.61
CA ILE A 173 -20.86 -1.42 10.19
C ILE A 173 -19.33 -1.38 10.03
N GLY A 174 -18.76 -0.30 9.48
CA GLY A 174 -17.32 -0.10 9.40
C GLY A 174 -16.66 -0.06 10.79
N LEU A 175 -17.27 0.60 11.76
CA LEU A 175 -16.82 0.59 13.16
C LEU A 175 -16.80 -0.85 13.72
N MET A 176 -17.85 -1.62 13.43
CA MET A 176 -17.90 -3.04 13.80
C MET A 176 -16.77 -3.83 13.13
N VAL A 177 -16.46 -3.57 11.86
CA VAL A 177 -15.35 -4.24 11.15
C VAL A 177 -14.02 -3.93 11.83
N GLY A 178 -13.80 -2.67 12.20
CA GLY A 178 -12.63 -2.26 12.97
C GLY A 178 -12.55 -2.93 14.35
N ALA A 179 -13.69 -3.12 15.03
CA ALA A 179 -13.76 -3.81 16.31
C ALA A 179 -13.45 -5.31 16.18
N LEU A 180 -13.94 -5.96 15.10
CA LEU A 180 -13.61 -7.35 14.79
C LEU A 180 -12.10 -7.50 14.50
N GLN A 181 -11.51 -6.54 13.79
CA GLN A 181 -10.07 -6.52 13.51
C GLN A 181 -9.26 -6.40 14.80
N TRP A 182 -9.65 -5.51 15.72
CA TRP A 182 -9.05 -5.41 17.04
C TRP A 182 -9.21 -6.74 17.83
N ALA A 183 -10.41 -7.31 17.88
CA ALA A 183 -10.66 -8.57 18.58
C ALA A 183 -9.86 -9.77 18.02
N SER A 184 -9.36 -9.67 16.79
CA SER A 184 -8.54 -10.68 16.12
C SER A 184 -7.04 -10.58 16.47
N ILE A 185 -6.60 -9.50 17.13
CA ILE A 185 -5.20 -9.33 17.55
C ILE A 185 -4.82 -10.44 18.55
N GLY A 186 -3.73 -11.15 18.27
CA GLY A 186 -3.25 -12.27 19.08
C GLY A 186 -4.00 -13.60 18.87
N ARG A 187 -4.89 -13.69 17.88
CA ARG A 187 -5.69 -14.89 17.56
C ARG A 187 -5.48 -15.34 16.10
N PRO A 188 -4.46 -16.16 15.80
CA PRO A 188 -4.09 -16.52 14.42
C PRO A 188 -5.25 -17.08 13.58
N ARG A 189 -6.05 -17.99 14.16
CA ARG A 189 -7.22 -18.57 13.48
C ARG A 189 -8.27 -17.52 13.07
N MET A 190 -8.48 -16.49 13.90
CA MET A 190 -9.40 -15.40 13.56
C MET A 190 -8.81 -14.48 12.49
N GLN A 191 -7.49 -14.28 12.46
CA GLN A 191 -6.84 -13.46 11.43
C GLN A 191 -6.91 -14.12 10.05
N GLU A 192 -6.72 -15.44 9.97
CA GLU A 192 -6.82 -16.18 8.71
C GLU A 192 -8.20 -16.07 8.05
N ALA A 193 -9.27 -16.15 8.86
CA ALA A 193 -10.66 -16.07 8.42
C ALA A 193 -11.26 -14.66 8.52
N GLY A 194 -10.50 -13.66 8.99
CA GLY A 194 -11.02 -12.36 9.43
C GLY A 194 -11.77 -11.59 8.34
N GLU A 195 -11.23 -11.60 7.12
CA GLU A 195 -11.84 -10.96 5.95
C GLU A 195 -13.22 -11.57 5.62
N ALA A 196 -13.33 -12.90 5.63
CA ALA A 196 -14.58 -13.59 5.36
C ALA A 196 -15.62 -13.36 6.47
N ILE A 197 -15.20 -13.40 7.74
CA ILE A 197 -16.09 -13.13 8.88
C ILE A 197 -16.57 -11.67 8.85
N ALA A 198 -15.67 -10.72 8.59
CA ALA A 198 -16.00 -9.31 8.50
C ALA A 198 -17.04 -9.05 7.40
N ALA A 199 -16.82 -9.60 6.20
CA ALA A 199 -17.76 -9.45 5.09
C ALA A 199 -19.11 -10.13 5.36
N PHE A 200 -19.10 -11.30 6.01
CA PHE A 200 -20.32 -11.99 6.42
C PHE A 200 -21.14 -11.14 7.40
N VAL A 201 -20.53 -10.68 8.49
CA VAL A 201 -21.23 -9.89 9.51
C VAL A 201 -21.67 -8.54 8.94
N ALA A 202 -20.82 -7.88 8.15
CA ALA A 202 -21.17 -6.61 7.51
C ALA A 202 -22.38 -6.73 6.59
N THR A 203 -22.42 -7.79 5.79
CA THR A 203 -23.54 -8.07 4.87
C THR A 203 -24.82 -8.42 5.63
N LEU A 204 -24.71 -9.24 6.68
CA LEU A 204 -25.86 -9.62 7.50
C LEU A 204 -26.45 -8.39 8.23
N LEU A 205 -25.60 -7.52 8.78
CA LEU A 205 -26.05 -6.29 9.44
C LEU A 205 -26.68 -5.31 8.45
N ALA A 206 -26.08 -5.11 7.27
CA ALA A 206 -26.66 -4.25 6.24
C ALA A 206 -28.04 -4.77 5.81
N ALA A 207 -28.17 -6.08 5.59
CA ALA A 207 -29.45 -6.72 5.25
C ALA A 207 -30.47 -6.63 6.39
N ALA A 208 -30.05 -6.79 7.65
CA ALA A 208 -30.92 -6.64 8.82
C ALA A 208 -31.48 -5.22 8.93
N ILE A 209 -30.62 -4.21 8.79
CA ILE A 209 -31.03 -2.80 8.83
C ILE A 209 -32.01 -2.50 7.68
N ALA A 210 -31.69 -2.95 6.46
CA ALA A 210 -32.53 -2.80 5.28
C ALA A 210 -33.89 -3.52 5.39
N THR A 211 -33.96 -4.61 6.15
CA THR A 211 -35.20 -5.39 6.32
C THR A 211 -36.08 -4.82 7.44
N PHE A 212 -35.49 -4.46 8.58
CA PHE A 212 -36.23 -4.20 9.82
C PHE A 212 -36.24 -2.73 10.27
N LEU A 213 -35.29 -1.90 9.83
CA LEU A 213 -35.14 -0.53 10.34
C LEU A 213 -35.45 0.52 9.27
N ILE A 214 -34.68 0.54 8.18
CA ILE A 214 -34.76 1.59 7.16
C ILE A 214 -34.28 1.05 5.82
N PRO A 215 -34.92 1.40 4.68
CA PRO A 215 -34.43 0.99 3.37
C PRO A 215 -32.99 1.47 3.12
N LEU A 216 -32.15 0.62 2.52
CA LEU A 216 -30.75 0.92 2.22
C LEU A 216 -30.42 0.52 0.78
N THR A 217 -29.40 1.15 0.18
CA THR A 217 -28.73 0.61 -1.01
C THR A 217 -27.70 -0.44 -0.57
N THR A 218 -28.20 -1.63 -0.22
CA THR A 218 -27.45 -2.68 0.52
C THR A 218 -26.10 -2.99 -0.13
N LYS A 219 -26.04 -3.15 -1.46
CA LYS A 219 -24.79 -3.44 -2.19
C LYS A 219 -23.72 -2.37 -1.97
N THR A 220 -24.11 -1.10 -1.97
CA THR A 220 -23.17 0.01 -1.79
C THR A 220 -22.75 0.18 -0.33
N VAL A 221 -23.69 -0.03 0.61
CA VAL A 221 -23.40 -0.01 2.05
C VAL A 221 -22.40 -1.09 2.43
N VAL A 222 -22.57 -2.33 1.95
CA VAL A 222 -21.63 -3.43 2.21
C VAL A 222 -20.25 -3.10 1.67
N ILE A 223 -20.14 -2.61 0.44
CA ILE A 223 -18.86 -2.24 -0.16
C ILE A 223 -18.16 -1.13 0.63
N ALA A 224 -18.91 -0.11 1.05
CA ALA A 224 -18.36 0.98 1.87
C ALA A 224 -17.91 0.48 3.26
N ALA A 225 -18.68 -0.43 3.87
CA ALA A 225 -18.37 -0.99 5.19
C ALA A 225 -17.08 -1.83 5.21
N ILE A 226 -16.78 -2.57 4.14
CA ILE A 226 -15.59 -3.44 4.05
C ILE A 226 -14.43 -2.81 3.25
N ILE A 227 -14.54 -1.55 2.83
CA ILE A 227 -13.59 -0.89 1.92
C ILE A 227 -12.15 -0.93 2.44
N VAL A 228 -11.94 -0.85 3.76
CA VAL A 228 -10.62 -0.89 4.40
C VAL A 228 -9.92 -2.23 4.16
N LEU A 229 -10.69 -3.32 4.09
CA LEU A 229 -10.18 -4.68 3.88
C LEU A 229 -9.92 -4.98 2.40
N MET A 230 -10.39 -4.14 1.48
CA MET A 230 -10.23 -4.39 0.06
C MET A 230 -8.77 -4.17 -0.35
N PRO A 231 -8.14 -5.14 -1.05
CA PRO A 231 -6.71 -5.16 -1.30
C PRO A 231 -6.34 -4.32 -2.52
N GLY A 232 -6.91 -3.12 -2.61
CA GLY A 232 -6.70 -2.23 -3.75
C GLY A 232 -5.22 -1.91 -3.93
N LEU A 233 -4.57 -1.37 -2.90
CA LEU A 233 -3.16 -0.97 -2.99
C LEU A 233 -2.26 -2.17 -3.31
N SER A 234 -2.61 -3.35 -2.81
CA SER A 234 -1.90 -4.59 -3.12
C SER A 234 -2.01 -4.96 -4.61
N LEU A 235 -3.20 -4.86 -5.21
CA LEU A 235 -3.39 -5.05 -6.66
C LEU A 235 -2.58 -4.04 -7.47
N THR A 236 -2.65 -2.76 -7.09
CA THR A 236 -1.91 -1.70 -7.79
C THR A 236 -0.40 -1.91 -7.70
N ASN A 237 0.12 -2.24 -6.51
CA ASN A 237 1.53 -2.54 -6.34
C ASN A 237 1.94 -3.80 -7.09
N ALA A 238 1.08 -4.83 -7.15
CA ALA A 238 1.34 -6.04 -7.90
C ALA A 238 1.55 -5.74 -9.39
N VAL A 239 0.64 -5.00 -10.03
CA VAL A 239 0.77 -4.65 -11.45
C VAL A 239 1.97 -3.72 -11.69
N SER A 240 2.22 -2.76 -10.78
CA SER A 240 3.41 -1.91 -10.87
C SER A 240 4.72 -2.70 -10.82
N GLU A 241 4.78 -3.75 -10.00
CA GLU A 241 5.96 -4.61 -9.87
C GLU A 241 6.11 -5.57 -11.04
N LEU A 242 5.01 -6.13 -11.56
CA LEU A 242 5.03 -6.90 -12.81
C LEU A 242 5.55 -6.06 -13.97
N SER A 243 5.06 -4.83 -14.10
CA SER A 243 5.52 -3.90 -15.14
C SER A 243 7.00 -3.55 -15.00
N SER A 244 7.51 -3.47 -13.77
CA SER A 244 8.92 -3.22 -13.48
C SER A 244 9.79 -4.49 -13.40
N GLN A 245 9.29 -5.62 -13.93
CA GLN A 245 10.00 -6.92 -13.97
C GLN A 245 10.33 -7.59 -12.62
N HIS A 246 9.72 -7.13 -11.51
CA HIS A 246 9.77 -7.84 -10.23
C HIS A 246 8.69 -8.95 -10.20
N LEU A 247 8.81 -9.93 -11.09
CA LEU A 247 7.76 -10.90 -11.43
C LEU A 247 7.28 -11.72 -10.22
N VAL A 248 8.20 -12.28 -9.44
CA VAL A 248 7.86 -13.10 -8.26
C VAL A 248 7.11 -12.28 -7.21
N SER A 249 7.57 -11.05 -6.96
CA SER A 249 6.95 -10.16 -5.99
C SER A 249 5.57 -9.69 -6.45
N GLY A 250 5.44 -9.30 -7.71
CA GLY A 250 4.18 -8.91 -8.32
C GLY A 250 3.13 -10.03 -8.30
N MET A 251 3.50 -11.25 -8.71
CA MET A 251 2.60 -12.41 -8.69
C MET A 251 2.19 -12.79 -7.27
N ALA A 252 3.11 -12.72 -6.29
CA ALA A 252 2.78 -13.00 -4.88
C ALA A 252 1.79 -11.98 -4.31
N ARG A 253 1.99 -10.67 -4.56
CA ARG A 253 1.03 -9.62 -4.15
C ARG A 253 -0.32 -9.78 -4.84
N PHE A 254 -0.32 -10.12 -6.12
CA PHE A 254 -1.55 -10.36 -6.88
C PHE A 254 -2.33 -11.55 -6.31
N GLY A 255 -1.66 -12.68 -6.08
CA GLY A 255 -2.28 -13.87 -5.49
C GLY A 255 -2.83 -13.61 -4.09
N GLY A 256 -2.10 -12.88 -3.25
CA GLY A 256 -2.58 -12.45 -1.94
C GLY A 256 -3.83 -11.56 -2.01
N ALA A 257 -3.82 -10.57 -2.90
CA ALA A 257 -4.98 -9.70 -3.12
C ALA A 257 -6.20 -10.47 -3.65
N LEU A 258 -5.99 -11.41 -4.59
CA LEU A 258 -7.06 -12.26 -5.10
C LEU A 258 -7.64 -13.15 -3.98
N ALA A 259 -6.80 -13.73 -3.11
CA ALA A 259 -7.25 -14.52 -1.97
C ALA A 259 -8.11 -13.69 -1.00
N THR A 260 -7.71 -12.45 -0.68
CA THR A 260 -8.52 -11.53 0.13
C THR A 260 -9.87 -11.26 -0.54
N LEU A 261 -9.89 -10.96 -1.84
CA LEU A 261 -11.15 -10.73 -2.56
C LEU A 261 -12.07 -11.95 -2.55
N ILE A 262 -11.52 -13.16 -2.72
CA ILE A 262 -12.29 -14.42 -2.63
C ILE A 262 -12.89 -14.59 -1.24
N LYS A 263 -12.13 -14.35 -0.17
CA LYS A 263 -12.62 -14.44 1.22
C LYS A 263 -13.73 -13.43 1.50
N LEU A 264 -13.56 -12.17 1.11
CA LEU A 264 -14.59 -11.13 1.24
C LEU A 264 -15.87 -11.54 0.48
N THR A 265 -15.71 -12.04 -0.75
CA THR A 265 -16.84 -12.42 -1.59
C THR A 265 -17.58 -13.63 -1.02
N PHE A 266 -16.84 -14.63 -0.55
CA PHE A 266 -17.41 -15.79 0.13
C PHE A 266 -18.22 -15.39 1.36
N GLY A 267 -17.69 -14.53 2.23
CA GLY A 267 -18.41 -14.02 3.40
C GLY A 267 -19.71 -13.32 3.03
N THR A 268 -19.66 -12.45 2.02
CA THR A 268 -20.82 -11.71 1.50
C THR A 268 -21.89 -12.66 0.95
N VAL A 269 -21.51 -13.60 0.08
CA VAL A 269 -22.44 -14.57 -0.52
C VAL A 269 -23.05 -15.48 0.56
N ALA A 270 -22.24 -15.97 1.50
CA ALA A 270 -22.71 -16.81 2.60
C ALA A 270 -23.76 -16.07 3.47
N ALA A 271 -23.55 -14.80 3.78
CA ALA A 271 -24.52 -13.97 4.49
C ALA A 271 -25.81 -13.81 3.68
N MET A 272 -25.72 -13.54 2.37
CA MET A 272 -26.90 -13.43 1.50
C MET A 272 -27.68 -14.74 1.36
N GLN A 273 -27.02 -15.90 1.44
CA GLN A 273 -27.71 -17.18 1.53
C GLN A 273 -28.48 -17.31 2.85
N LEU A 274 -27.88 -16.91 3.97
CA LEU A 274 -28.55 -16.93 5.27
C LEU A 274 -29.76 -15.98 5.29
N VAL A 275 -29.63 -14.76 4.77
CA VAL A 275 -30.73 -13.78 4.62
C VAL A 275 -31.91 -14.41 3.86
N ARG A 276 -31.64 -15.15 2.77
CA ARG A 276 -32.68 -15.86 2.02
C ARG A 276 -33.35 -16.98 2.82
N VAL A 277 -32.57 -17.79 3.54
CA VAL A 277 -33.10 -18.88 4.39
C VAL A 277 -33.96 -18.31 5.53
N LEU A 278 -33.57 -17.19 6.11
CA LEU A 278 -34.34 -16.49 7.15
C LEU A 278 -35.57 -15.77 6.60
N GLY A 279 -35.78 -15.74 5.29
CA GLY A 279 -36.91 -15.05 4.65
C GLY A 279 -36.85 -13.53 4.73
N TRP A 280 -35.68 -12.96 5.04
CA TRP A 280 -35.50 -11.51 5.10
C TRP A 280 -35.61 -10.90 3.71
N ARG A 281 -36.33 -9.79 3.62
CA ARG A 281 -36.52 -9.03 2.37
C ARG A 281 -35.97 -7.62 2.58
N PRO A 282 -34.67 -7.40 2.36
CA PRO A 282 -34.08 -6.06 2.40
C PRO A 282 -34.85 -5.12 1.47
N HIS A 283 -35.34 -4.01 2.01
CA HIS A 283 -36.01 -2.98 1.21
C HIS A 283 -34.94 -2.10 0.56
N GLU A 284 -34.95 -2.05 -0.77
CA GLU A 284 -34.08 -1.16 -1.53
C GLU A 284 -34.54 0.29 -1.37
N ALA A 285 -33.61 1.17 -0.98
CA ALA A 285 -33.91 2.59 -0.86
C ALA A 285 -34.23 3.22 -2.22
N VAL A 286 -35.24 4.10 -2.26
CA VAL A 286 -35.44 5.02 -3.39
C VAL A 286 -34.23 5.95 -3.46
N GLU A 287 -33.69 6.21 -4.66
CA GLU A 287 -32.49 7.05 -4.85
C GLU A 287 -32.68 8.45 -4.24
N HIS A 288 -32.24 8.63 -3.00
CA HIS A 288 -32.16 9.93 -2.34
C HIS A 288 -30.69 10.31 -2.21
N ARG A 289 -30.23 11.20 -3.10
CA ARG A 289 -28.85 11.63 -3.15
C ARG A 289 -28.64 12.80 -2.19
N VAL A 290 -27.68 12.67 -1.30
CA VAL A 290 -27.27 13.79 -0.45
C VAL A 290 -26.72 14.97 -1.28
N GLY A 291 -26.75 16.16 -0.67
CA GLY A 291 -26.25 17.39 -1.26
C GLY A 291 -24.79 17.26 -1.70
N ALA A 292 -24.41 17.97 -2.76
CA ALA A 292 -23.05 17.91 -3.32
C ALA A 292 -21.95 18.32 -2.31
N TRP A 293 -22.29 19.08 -1.27
CA TRP A 293 -21.35 19.43 -0.20
C TRP A 293 -20.88 18.21 0.60
N VAL A 294 -21.71 17.17 0.71
CA VAL A 294 -21.37 15.93 1.46
C VAL A 294 -20.23 15.19 0.79
N GLU A 295 -20.16 15.20 -0.54
CA GLU A 295 -19.05 14.61 -1.29
C GLU A 295 -17.71 15.24 -0.90
N TRP A 296 -17.65 16.57 -0.79
CA TRP A 296 -16.42 17.29 -0.42
C TRP A 296 -16.06 17.11 1.06
N ALA A 297 -17.04 17.14 1.96
CA ALA A 297 -16.84 16.80 3.36
C ALA A 297 -16.33 15.36 3.52
N ALA A 298 -16.94 14.41 2.81
CA ALA A 298 -16.54 13.01 2.80
C ALA A 298 -15.13 12.82 2.24
N LEU A 299 -14.74 13.56 1.20
CA LEU A 299 -13.37 13.56 0.70
C LEU A 299 -12.38 13.95 1.79
N LEU A 300 -12.62 15.06 2.52
CA LEU A 300 -11.73 15.50 3.60
C LEU A 300 -11.67 14.49 4.76
N VAL A 301 -12.82 13.92 5.15
CA VAL A 301 -12.88 12.89 6.20
C VAL A 301 -12.13 11.63 5.77
N SER A 302 -12.29 11.18 4.52
CA SER A 302 -11.57 10.03 3.97
C SER A 302 -10.06 10.28 3.94
N ALA A 303 -9.65 11.47 3.51
CA ALA A 303 -8.24 11.88 3.43
C ALA A 303 -7.58 11.94 4.81
N TYR A 304 -8.27 12.50 5.81
CA TYR A 304 -7.82 12.46 7.21
C TYR A 304 -7.69 11.03 7.72
N THR A 305 -8.68 10.19 7.41
CA THR A 305 -8.71 8.80 7.84
C THR A 305 -7.56 7.99 7.23
N PHE A 306 -7.22 8.20 5.97
CA PHE A 306 -6.03 7.60 5.36
C PHE A 306 -4.73 8.04 6.01
N ALA A 307 -4.62 9.30 6.49
CA ALA A 307 -3.44 9.74 7.24
C ALA A 307 -3.24 8.94 8.52
N VAL A 308 -4.33 8.59 9.21
CA VAL A 308 -4.30 7.73 10.40
C VAL A 308 -4.03 6.28 10.02
N LEU A 309 -4.77 5.70 9.06
CA LEU A 309 -4.65 4.29 8.67
C LEU A 309 -3.28 3.95 8.08
N PHE A 310 -2.66 4.87 7.33
CA PHE A 310 -1.27 4.72 6.85
C PHE A 310 -0.21 5.12 7.88
N ARG A 311 -0.62 5.40 9.12
CA ARG A 311 0.25 5.72 10.24
C ARG A 311 1.23 6.85 9.91
N ALA A 312 0.75 7.91 9.26
CA ALA A 312 1.56 9.09 9.01
C ALA A 312 1.90 9.79 10.33
N ALA A 313 3.03 10.51 10.36
CA ALA A 313 3.32 11.37 11.51
C ALA A 313 2.29 12.50 11.57
N ARG A 314 1.89 12.96 12.76
CA ARG A 314 0.90 14.05 12.91
C ARG A 314 1.28 15.32 12.15
N ARG A 315 2.58 15.63 12.07
CA ARG A 315 3.12 16.75 11.30
C ARG A 315 2.88 16.64 9.78
N ASP A 316 2.69 15.42 9.28
CA ASP A 316 2.54 15.11 7.86
C ASP A 316 1.07 14.98 7.43
N TYR A 317 0.11 15.09 8.36
CA TYR A 317 -1.31 14.92 8.06
C TYR A 317 -1.81 15.88 6.98
N LEU A 318 -1.41 17.15 7.04
CA LEU A 318 -1.81 18.13 6.03
C LEU A 318 -1.27 17.77 4.64
N LEU A 319 -0.04 17.27 4.56
CA LEU A 319 0.55 16.83 3.29
C LEU A 319 -0.19 15.60 2.73
N VAL A 320 -0.48 14.63 3.60
CA VAL A 320 -1.22 13.42 3.23
C VAL A 320 -2.62 13.78 2.72
N ILE A 321 -3.34 14.64 3.44
CA ILE A 321 -4.66 15.11 3.06
C ILE A 321 -4.61 15.86 1.73
N ALA A 322 -3.69 16.81 1.59
CA ALA A 322 -3.51 17.56 0.36
C ALA A 322 -3.21 16.64 -0.84
N SER A 323 -2.41 15.60 -0.63
CA SER A 323 -2.10 14.62 -1.68
C SER A 323 -3.32 13.81 -2.11
N ALA A 324 -4.09 13.28 -1.16
CA ALA A 324 -5.31 12.51 -1.45
C ALA A 324 -6.36 13.37 -2.19
N VAL A 325 -6.55 14.61 -1.73
CA VAL A 325 -7.45 15.58 -2.37
C VAL A 325 -6.96 15.92 -3.77
N PHE A 326 -5.66 16.20 -3.94
CA PHE A 326 -5.09 16.52 -5.25
C PHE A 326 -5.26 15.37 -6.25
N GLY A 327 -4.97 14.12 -5.84
CA GLY A 327 -5.15 12.94 -6.68
C GLY A 327 -6.61 12.77 -7.13
N TYR A 328 -7.54 12.89 -6.18
CA TYR A 328 -8.97 12.85 -6.47
C TYR A 328 -9.42 13.97 -7.42
N LEU A 329 -8.97 15.21 -7.20
CA LEU A 329 -9.34 16.37 -8.02
C LEU A 329 -8.84 16.23 -9.47
N VAL A 330 -7.58 15.83 -9.67
CA VAL A 330 -7.04 15.62 -11.02
C VAL A 330 -7.81 14.52 -11.73
N THR A 331 -8.04 13.38 -11.05
CA THR A 331 -8.80 12.27 -11.63
C THR A 331 -10.23 12.65 -11.96
N ARG A 332 -10.93 13.39 -11.09
CA ARG A 332 -12.29 13.87 -11.36
C ARG A 332 -12.33 14.86 -12.53
N TRP A 333 -11.41 15.83 -12.54
CA TRP A 333 -11.40 16.91 -13.53
C TRP A 333 -11.07 16.38 -14.93
N VAL A 334 -10.06 15.52 -15.05
CA VAL A 334 -9.71 14.88 -16.32
C VAL A 334 -10.76 13.83 -16.71
N GLY A 335 -11.22 13.03 -15.75
CA GLY A 335 -12.21 11.98 -15.96
C GLY A 335 -13.53 12.50 -16.54
N SER A 336 -13.97 13.67 -16.08
CA SER A 336 -15.17 14.33 -16.60
C SER A 336 -15.09 14.78 -18.07
N ARG A 337 -13.87 14.87 -18.64
CA ARG A 337 -13.65 15.33 -20.02
C ARG A 337 -13.19 14.23 -20.97
N LEU A 338 -12.30 13.36 -20.50
CA LEU A 338 -11.60 12.37 -21.33
C LEU A 338 -11.94 10.92 -20.96
N GLY A 339 -12.83 10.71 -19.99
CA GLY A 339 -13.22 9.39 -19.50
C GLY A 339 -12.43 8.93 -18.28
N ASN A 340 -12.99 7.98 -17.53
CA ASN A 340 -12.47 7.55 -16.22
C ASN A 340 -11.04 7.03 -16.28
N ASP A 341 -10.70 6.23 -17.30
CA ASP A 341 -9.36 5.65 -17.46
C ASP A 341 -8.29 6.74 -17.67
N ALA A 342 -8.60 7.75 -18.49
CA ALA A 342 -7.74 8.93 -18.65
C ALA A 342 -7.61 9.71 -17.32
N GLY A 343 -8.71 9.85 -16.58
CA GLY A 343 -8.69 10.46 -15.24
C GLY A 343 -7.73 9.74 -14.28
N VAL A 344 -7.76 8.41 -14.25
CA VAL A 344 -6.85 7.62 -13.42
C VAL A 344 -5.41 7.76 -13.90
N PHE A 345 -5.16 7.70 -15.20
CA PHE A 345 -3.82 7.86 -15.80
C PHE A 345 -3.20 9.22 -15.47
N PHE A 346 -3.90 10.32 -15.74
CA PHE A 346 -3.37 11.66 -15.48
C PHE A 346 -3.29 11.97 -13.97
N GLY A 347 -4.21 11.43 -13.17
CA GLY A 347 -4.16 11.55 -11.70
C GLY A 347 -2.94 10.84 -11.10
N SER A 348 -2.69 9.59 -11.48
CA SER A 348 -1.53 8.84 -10.98
C SER A 348 -0.21 9.42 -11.51
N MET A 349 -0.19 9.95 -12.74
CA MET A 349 0.95 10.68 -13.30
C MET A 349 1.27 11.95 -12.52
N ALA A 350 0.26 12.79 -12.25
CA ALA A 350 0.42 14.03 -11.49
C ALA A 350 0.90 13.74 -10.06
N ILE A 351 0.31 12.74 -9.39
CA ILE A 351 0.73 12.33 -8.04
C ILE A 351 2.15 11.75 -8.03
N SER A 352 2.50 10.93 -9.02
CA SER A 352 3.85 10.36 -9.14
C SER A 352 4.90 11.47 -9.32
N ALA A 353 4.67 12.41 -10.25
CA ALA A 353 5.54 13.56 -10.45
C ALA A 353 5.64 14.44 -9.18
N ALA A 354 4.50 14.79 -8.57
CA ALA A 354 4.45 15.59 -7.34
C ALA A 354 5.20 14.89 -6.17
N SER A 355 5.09 13.57 -6.06
CA SER A 355 5.78 12.79 -5.04
C SER A 355 7.31 12.83 -5.20
N ASN A 356 7.79 12.83 -6.45
CA ASN A 356 9.22 12.91 -6.75
C ASN A 356 9.75 14.34 -6.55
N VAL A 357 8.97 15.37 -6.87
CA VAL A 357 9.29 16.78 -6.55
C VAL A 357 9.39 16.96 -5.03
N TYR A 358 8.39 16.48 -4.28
CA TYR A 358 8.40 16.54 -2.83
C TYR A 358 9.61 15.83 -2.25
N ALA A 359 9.92 14.61 -2.72
CA ALA A 359 11.07 13.86 -2.23
C ALA A 359 12.40 14.61 -2.44
N ARG A 360 12.53 15.35 -3.55
CA ARG A 360 13.69 16.22 -3.88
C ARG A 360 13.80 17.43 -2.99
N TRP A 361 12.69 18.13 -2.83
CA TRP A 361 12.69 19.37 -2.08
C TRP A 361 12.79 19.11 -0.58
N ALA A 362 11.99 18.19 -0.04
CA ALA A 362 11.90 17.92 1.39
C ALA A 362 12.98 16.98 1.95
N ARG A 363 13.72 16.22 1.11
CA ARG A 363 14.65 15.16 1.56
C ARG A 363 13.95 14.11 2.44
N ARG A 364 12.77 13.64 1.99
CA ARG A 364 11.97 12.62 2.67
C ARG A 364 11.36 11.66 1.66
N PRO A 365 10.93 10.46 2.07
CA PRO A 365 10.36 9.47 1.15
C PRO A 365 9.16 10.01 0.37
N GLY A 366 9.18 9.82 -0.96
CA GLY A 366 8.06 10.22 -1.82
C GLY A 366 6.77 9.45 -1.52
N ALA A 367 6.86 8.34 -0.79
CA ALA A 367 5.71 7.54 -0.35
C ALA A 367 4.67 8.35 0.45
N LEU A 368 5.11 9.40 1.18
CA LEU A 368 4.21 10.30 1.93
C LEU A 368 3.15 10.98 1.06
N VAL A 369 3.49 11.26 -0.20
CA VAL A 369 2.58 11.87 -1.17
C VAL A 369 1.95 10.78 -2.03
N ARG A 370 2.77 9.86 -2.56
CA ARG A 370 2.31 8.89 -3.55
C ARG A 370 1.25 7.91 -3.02
N VAL A 371 1.44 7.35 -1.82
CA VAL A 371 0.53 6.32 -1.30
C VAL A 371 -0.87 6.88 -1.03
N PRO A 372 -1.03 8.00 -0.28
CA PRO A 372 -2.35 8.59 -0.07
C PRO A 372 -2.93 9.24 -1.30
N GLY A 373 -2.09 9.74 -2.21
CA GLY A 373 -2.54 10.34 -3.47
C GLY A 373 -3.14 9.34 -4.44
N ILE A 374 -2.64 8.11 -4.45
CA ILE A 374 -3.11 7.05 -5.34
C ILE A 374 -4.27 6.25 -4.73
N VAL A 375 -4.37 6.11 -3.41
CA VAL A 375 -5.32 5.18 -2.76
C VAL A 375 -6.78 5.33 -3.24
N LEU A 376 -7.24 6.55 -3.53
CA LEU A 376 -8.61 6.82 -3.99
C LEU A 376 -8.86 6.41 -5.46
N LEU A 377 -7.80 6.22 -6.25
CA LEU A 377 -7.86 5.87 -7.68
C LEU A 377 -7.85 4.34 -7.90
N VAL A 378 -7.59 3.60 -6.83
CA VAL A 378 -7.29 2.18 -6.88
C VAL A 378 -8.57 1.35 -6.97
N PRO A 379 -8.62 0.31 -7.82
CA PRO A 379 -9.85 -0.42 -8.11
C PRO A 379 -10.18 -1.51 -7.08
N GLY A 380 -10.10 -1.23 -5.77
CA GLY A 380 -10.42 -2.19 -4.72
C GLY A 380 -11.89 -2.65 -4.75
N SER A 381 -12.80 -1.68 -4.76
CA SER A 381 -14.26 -1.90 -4.78
C SER A 381 -14.77 -2.45 -6.10
N VAL A 382 -14.19 -2.03 -7.22
CA VAL A 382 -14.53 -2.53 -8.55
C VAL A 382 -14.13 -3.99 -8.70
N SER A 383 -12.94 -4.37 -8.20
CA SER A 383 -12.47 -5.77 -8.19
C SER A 383 -13.40 -6.68 -7.39
N PHE A 384 -13.83 -6.22 -6.22
CA PHE A 384 -14.78 -6.97 -5.39
C PHE A 384 -16.16 -7.13 -6.04
N ARG A 385 -16.69 -6.07 -6.68
CA ARG A 385 -17.95 -6.14 -7.44
C ARG A 385 -17.88 -7.18 -8.55
N SER A 386 -16.78 -7.20 -9.31
CA SER A 386 -16.58 -8.18 -10.40
C SER A 386 -16.73 -9.62 -9.89
N LEU A 387 -16.06 -9.99 -8.80
CA LEU A 387 -16.19 -11.33 -8.23
C LEU A 387 -17.60 -11.61 -7.72
N THR A 388 -18.23 -10.65 -7.06
CA THR A 388 -19.60 -10.80 -6.54
C THR A 388 -20.57 -11.10 -7.69
N PHE A 389 -20.49 -10.37 -8.82
CA PHE A 389 -21.33 -10.62 -9.99
C PHE A 389 -21.12 -12.02 -10.59
N VAL A 390 -19.86 -12.47 -10.69
CA VAL A 390 -19.55 -13.83 -11.18
C VAL A 390 -20.17 -14.89 -10.27
N LEU A 391 -20.09 -14.74 -8.94
CA LEU A 391 -20.71 -15.68 -8.00
C LEU A 391 -22.24 -15.61 -7.98
N GLU A 392 -22.83 -14.44 -8.25
CA GLU A 392 -24.27 -14.25 -8.46
C GLU A 392 -24.75 -14.82 -9.82
N ARG A 393 -23.84 -15.39 -10.63
CA ARG A 393 -24.08 -15.93 -11.99
C ARG A 393 -24.38 -14.87 -13.05
N ASP A 394 -24.08 -13.60 -12.80
CA ASP A 394 -24.10 -12.54 -13.81
C ASP A 394 -22.72 -12.43 -14.48
N LEU A 395 -22.45 -13.36 -15.39
CA LEU A 395 -21.14 -13.49 -16.05
C LEU A 395 -20.82 -12.29 -16.94
N MET A 396 -21.82 -11.71 -17.62
CA MET A 396 -21.60 -10.56 -18.51
C MET A 396 -21.16 -9.33 -17.73
N LEU A 397 -21.88 -8.99 -16.65
CA LEU A 397 -21.51 -7.86 -15.80
C LEU A 397 -20.19 -8.12 -15.07
N GLY A 398 -19.98 -9.36 -14.62
CA GLY A 398 -18.73 -9.81 -13.99
C GLY A 398 -17.52 -9.61 -14.90
N LEU A 399 -17.58 -10.07 -16.16
CA LEU A 399 -16.52 -9.91 -17.15
C LEU A 399 -16.28 -8.46 -17.55
N ASN A 400 -17.35 -7.69 -17.81
CA ASN A 400 -17.22 -6.26 -18.13
C ASN A 400 -16.53 -5.49 -16.98
N THR A 401 -16.89 -5.80 -15.73
CA THR A 401 -16.27 -5.19 -14.55
C THR A 401 -14.82 -5.65 -14.40
N ALA A 402 -14.50 -6.91 -14.71
CA ALA A 402 -13.12 -7.42 -14.68
C ALA A 402 -12.22 -6.69 -15.71
N VAL A 403 -12.73 -6.47 -16.93
CA VAL A 403 -12.03 -5.68 -17.95
C VAL A 403 -11.81 -4.25 -17.47
N ALA A 404 -12.81 -3.62 -16.86
CA ALA A 404 -12.67 -2.28 -16.29
C ALA A 404 -11.61 -2.21 -15.19
N VAL A 405 -11.54 -3.21 -14.30
CA VAL A 405 -10.46 -3.31 -13.29
C VAL A 405 -9.10 -3.36 -13.96
N LEU A 406 -8.94 -4.18 -14.99
CA LEU A 406 -7.67 -4.28 -15.73
C LEU A 406 -7.30 -2.95 -16.38
N SER A 407 -8.25 -2.28 -17.05
CA SER A 407 -8.03 -0.96 -17.66
C SER A 407 -7.59 0.08 -16.63
N VAL A 408 -8.25 0.13 -15.47
CA VAL A 408 -7.89 1.04 -14.37
C VAL A 408 -6.48 0.73 -13.84
N LEU A 409 -6.12 -0.55 -13.65
CA LEU A 409 -4.79 -0.94 -13.20
C LEU A 409 -3.70 -0.56 -14.22
N VAL A 410 -3.95 -0.79 -15.51
CA VAL A 410 -3.02 -0.41 -16.59
C VAL A 410 -2.87 1.10 -16.66
N ALA A 411 -3.97 1.85 -16.65
CA ALA A 411 -3.96 3.32 -16.66
C ALA A 411 -3.19 3.88 -15.46
N LEU A 412 -3.44 3.33 -14.27
CA LEU A 412 -2.77 3.75 -13.04
C LEU A 412 -1.26 3.50 -13.12
N VAL A 413 -0.84 2.30 -13.50
CA VAL A 413 0.58 1.94 -13.61
C VAL A 413 1.29 2.74 -14.69
N ALA A 414 0.66 2.89 -15.87
CA ALA A 414 1.19 3.74 -16.93
C ALA A 414 1.37 5.19 -16.43
N GLY A 415 0.38 5.77 -15.76
CA GLY A 415 0.53 7.12 -15.21
C GLY A 415 1.66 7.21 -14.18
N VAL A 416 1.82 6.23 -13.28
CA VAL A 416 2.95 6.21 -12.32
C VAL A 416 4.31 6.20 -13.04
N LEU A 417 4.45 5.38 -14.10
CA LEU A 417 5.66 5.28 -14.91
C LEU A 417 5.96 6.61 -15.63
N PHE A 418 4.97 7.19 -16.31
CA PHE A 418 5.12 8.47 -17.00
C PHE A 418 5.44 9.61 -16.02
N GLY A 419 4.86 9.60 -14.82
CA GLY A 419 5.19 10.58 -13.79
C GLY A 419 6.64 10.49 -13.32
N ASN A 420 7.22 9.27 -13.27
CA ASN A 420 8.64 9.08 -13.00
C ASN A 420 9.55 9.56 -14.15
N LEU A 421 9.04 9.60 -15.39
CA LEU A 421 9.78 10.18 -16.53
C LEU A 421 9.78 11.71 -16.47
N LEU A 422 8.64 12.33 -16.11
CA LEU A 422 8.52 13.78 -15.97
C LEU A 422 9.43 14.32 -14.87
N VAL A 423 9.45 13.65 -13.72
CA VAL A 423 10.31 13.99 -12.60
C VAL A 423 10.95 12.71 -12.10
N SER A 424 12.23 12.52 -12.40
CA SER A 424 12.93 11.29 -11.98
C SER A 424 12.87 11.07 -10.46
N ALA A 425 12.72 9.81 -10.04
CA ALA A 425 12.75 9.48 -8.62
C ALA A 425 14.09 9.93 -8.02
N ARG A 426 14.07 10.67 -6.90
CA ARG A 426 15.29 11.21 -6.30
C ARG A 426 16.24 10.12 -5.82
N ARG A 427 15.70 9.02 -5.31
CA ARG A 427 16.35 7.85 -4.70
C ARG A 427 15.27 6.78 -4.55
N ASN A 428 15.67 5.56 -4.24
CA ASN A 428 14.76 4.42 -4.12
C ASN A 428 13.95 4.40 -2.79
N LEU A 429 13.98 5.48 -2.00
CA LEU A 429 13.19 5.70 -0.78
C LEU A 429 12.18 6.84 -0.98
#